data_AF-A0A5U4EYM6-F1
#
_entry.id   AF-A0A5U4EYM6-F1
#
_cell.length_a   1.000
_cell.length_b   1.000
_cell.length_c   1.000
_cell.angle_alpha   90.00
_cell.angle_beta   90.00
_cell.angle_gamma   90.00
#
_symmetry.space_group_name_H-M   'P 1'
#
loop_
_entity.id
_entity.type
_entity.pdbx_description
1 polymer ?
#
loop_
_entity_poly.entity_id
_entity_poly.type
_entity_poly.pdbx_seq_one_letter_code
_entity_poly.pdbx_strand_id
1 'polypeptide(L)'
;MKSIYDIRRKNLNEIIRRDFDDTQLRFAERVKRSQNLVNRWCTGIKNIGPNAARLIEEAARKEKCWLDTDHDLDITQADIFIPSTEDGEWTVEKQAAATLNAWMRQNPEMTSEKKVAVAAGVGPATVNRIMKAEVSTTIGVLSSLARAFGHEAYEMIIPVGAPGVIDYDHRMYAALPQEEKNKITSFINFVFEQNKSK
;
A
#
# COMPACT_ATOMS: atom_id res chain seq x y z
N MET A 1 -3.15 18.97 10.52
CA MET A 1 -3.42 20.00 9.50
C MET A 1 -2.39 19.82 8.40
N LYS A 2 -2.77 19.35 7.22
CA LYS A 2 -1.82 19.13 6.11
C LYS A 2 -1.47 20.48 5.48
N SER A 3 -0.21 20.66 5.09
CA SER A 3 0.17 21.83 4.30
C SER A 3 -0.37 21.70 2.88
N ILE A 4 -0.61 22.83 2.23
CA ILE A 4 -0.95 22.87 0.79
C ILE A 4 0.10 22.16 -0.07
N TYR A 5 1.37 22.15 0.37
CA TYR A 5 2.45 21.44 -0.33
C TYR A 5 2.32 19.92 -0.21
N ASP A 6 1.82 19.43 0.92
CA ASP A 6 1.59 18.01 1.15
C ASP A 6 0.37 17.53 0.35
N ILE A 7 -0.70 18.33 0.30
CA ILE A 7 -1.89 18.08 -0.51
C ILE A 7 -1.50 17.98 -1.99
N ARG A 8 -0.78 18.99 -2.52
CA ARG A 8 -0.32 18.98 -3.91
C ARG A 8 0.57 17.79 -4.24
N ARG A 9 1.46 17.41 -3.33
CA ARG A 9 2.34 16.26 -3.50
C ARG A 9 1.54 14.96 -3.57
N LYS A 10 0.60 14.78 -2.64
CA LYS A 10 -0.28 13.62 -2.62
C LYS A 10 -1.07 13.52 -3.93
N ASN A 11 -1.71 14.61 -4.33
CA ASN A 11 -2.50 14.67 -5.57
C ASN A 11 -1.65 14.42 -6.83
N LEU A 12 -0.40 14.90 -6.87
CA LEU A 12 0.53 14.61 -7.97
C LEU A 12 0.88 13.11 -8.04
N ASN A 13 1.19 12.48 -6.91
CA ASN A 13 1.46 11.05 -6.88
C ASN A 13 0.23 10.24 -7.31
N GLU A 14 -0.97 10.67 -6.92
CA GLU A 14 -2.22 10.03 -7.33
C GLU A 14 -2.46 10.13 -8.85
N ILE A 15 -2.21 11.31 -9.44
CA ILE A 15 -2.26 11.49 -10.90
C ILE A 15 -1.28 10.54 -11.58
N ILE A 16 -0.03 10.46 -11.11
CA ILE A 16 0.99 9.61 -11.73
C ILE A 16 0.61 8.13 -11.65
N ARG A 17 0.09 7.71 -10.50
CA ARG A 17 -0.36 6.33 -10.28
C ARG A 17 -1.55 5.95 -11.17
N ARG A 18 -2.58 6.80 -11.23
CA ARG A 18 -3.84 6.50 -11.94
C ARG A 18 -3.77 6.74 -13.44
N ASP A 19 -3.17 7.85 -13.85
CA ASP A 19 -3.26 8.33 -15.23
C ASP A 19 -1.96 8.05 -16.03
N PHE A 20 -0.86 7.63 -15.38
CA PHE A 20 0.46 7.44 -16.00
C PHE A 20 1.15 6.12 -15.64
N ASP A 21 0.39 5.09 -15.23
CA ASP A 21 0.88 3.74 -14.90
C ASP A 21 2.07 3.76 -13.91
N ASP A 22 1.96 4.59 -12.87
CA ASP A 22 2.98 4.80 -11.82
C ASP A 22 4.37 5.24 -12.35
N THR A 23 4.44 5.69 -13.61
CA THR A 23 5.69 6.02 -14.28
C THR A 23 5.92 7.52 -14.35
N GLN A 24 6.75 8.05 -13.45
CA GLN A 24 7.12 9.48 -13.40
C GLN A 24 7.73 10.01 -14.71
N LEU A 25 8.39 9.15 -15.49
CA LEU A 25 8.96 9.50 -16.79
C LEU A 25 7.88 9.94 -17.79
N ARG A 26 6.77 9.20 -17.88
CA ARG A 26 5.65 9.52 -18.78
C ARG A 26 4.99 10.83 -18.40
N PHE A 27 4.85 11.08 -17.11
CA PHE A 27 4.36 12.37 -16.62
C PHE A 27 5.34 13.51 -16.98
N ALA A 28 6.65 13.31 -16.81
CA ALA A 28 7.68 14.28 -17.15
C ALA A 28 7.64 14.71 -18.63
N GLU A 29 7.45 13.74 -19.53
CA GLU A 29 7.28 13.99 -20.96
C GLU A 29 6.02 14.83 -21.24
N ARG A 30 4.89 14.47 -20.62
CA ARG A 30 3.62 15.21 -20.77
C ARG A 30 3.72 16.65 -20.26
N VAL A 31 4.33 16.83 -19.09
CA VAL A 31 4.47 18.13 -18.44
C VAL A 31 5.62 18.98 -19.05
N LYS A 32 6.38 18.40 -19.98
CA LYS A 32 7.55 19.01 -20.64
C LYS A 32 8.56 19.56 -19.62
N ARG A 33 8.88 18.74 -18.61
CA ARG A 33 9.87 19.04 -17.56
C ARG A 33 10.81 17.86 -17.38
N SER A 34 11.95 18.09 -16.73
CA SER A 34 12.89 17.01 -16.46
C SER A 34 12.30 16.01 -15.47
N GLN A 35 12.55 14.73 -15.69
CA GLN A 35 12.14 13.66 -14.77
C GLN A 35 12.69 13.89 -13.35
N ASN A 36 13.91 14.42 -13.23
CA ASN A 36 14.49 14.78 -11.93
C ASN A 36 13.66 15.82 -11.18
N LEU A 37 13.09 16.81 -11.89
CA LEU A 37 12.22 17.81 -11.25
C LEU A 37 10.92 17.17 -10.75
N VAL A 38 10.31 16.29 -11.55
CA VAL A 38 9.10 15.54 -11.16
C VAL A 38 9.38 14.66 -9.94
N ASN A 39 10.49 13.93 -9.93
CA ASN A 39 10.90 13.10 -8.80
C ASN A 39 11.04 13.95 -7.51
N ARG A 40 11.69 15.12 -7.60
CA ARG A 40 11.83 16.03 -6.45
C ARG A 40 10.50 16.59 -5.95
N TRP A 41 9.50 16.76 -6.81
CA TRP A 41 8.13 17.10 -6.40
C TRP A 41 7.45 15.94 -5.69
N CYS A 42 7.54 14.73 -6.24
CA CYS A 42 6.89 13.52 -5.71
C CYS A 42 7.46 13.10 -4.33
N THR A 43 8.79 13.17 -4.18
CA THR A 43 9.52 12.85 -2.94
C THR A 43 9.46 13.95 -1.89
N GLY A 44 9.00 15.15 -2.26
CA GLY A 44 8.92 16.28 -1.35
C GLY A 44 10.21 17.05 -1.11
N ILE A 45 11.31 16.68 -1.79
CA ILE A 45 12.57 17.44 -1.77
C ILE A 45 12.36 18.86 -2.31
N LYS A 46 11.40 19.06 -3.22
CA LYS A 46 11.01 20.37 -3.73
C LYS A 46 9.50 20.56 -3.60
N ASN A 47 9.09 21.68 -3.00
CA ASN A 47 7.68 22.03 -2.89
C ASN A 47 7.07 22.41 -4.25
N ILE A 48 5.79 22.09 -4.42
CA ILE A 48 4.99 22.46 -5.58
C ILE A 48 4.37 23.84 -5.32
N GLY A 49 4.97 24.86 -5.93
CA GLY A 49 4.46 26.24 -5.87
C GLY A 49 3.24 26.46 -6.78
N PRO A 50 2.58 27.63 -6.69
CA PRO A 50 1.35 27.92 -7.44
C PRO A 50 1.48 27.72 -8.96
N ASN A 51 2.54 28.25 -9.58
CA ASN A 51 2.75 28.11 -11.02
C ASN A 51 2.99 26.66 -11.45
N ALA A 52 3.72 25.90 -10.63
CA ALA A 52 3.95 24.47 -10.88
C ALA A 52 2.64 23.69 -10.74
N ALA A 53 1.80 24.02 -9.76
CA ALA A 53 0.50 23.39 -9.56
C ALA A 53 -0.41 23.57 -10.78
N ARG A 54 -0.54 24.81 -11.30
CA ARG A 54 -1.35 25.07 -12.51
C ARG A 54 -0.86 24.31 -13.74
N LEU A 55 0.46 24.26 -13.90
CA LEU A 55 1.07 23.58 -15.02
C LEU A 55 0.89 22.05 -14.94
N ILE A 56 0.92 21.49 -13.73
CA ILE A 56 0.59 20.09 -13.46
C ILE A 56 -0.88 19.81 -13.77
N GLU A 57 -1.81 20.68 -13.33
CA GLU A 57 -3.25 20.56 -13.60
C GLU A 57 -3.52 20.52 -15.11
N GLU A 58 -2.93 21.44 -15.87
CA GLU A 58 -3.07 21.50 -17.33
C GLU A 58 -2.52 20.24 -18.01
N ALA A 59 -1.32 19.78 -17.59
CA ALA A 59 -0.70 18.57 -18.12
C ALA A 59 -1.51 17.30 -17.82
N ALA A 60 -2.15 17.26 -16.64
CA ALA A 60 -2.99 16.17 -16.17
C ALA A 60 -4.47 16.30 -16.58
N ARG A 61 -4.83 17.34 -17.35
CA ARG A 61 -6.22 17.66 -17.74
C ARG A 61 -7.19 17.71 -16.56
N LYS A 62 -6.74 18.26 -15.43
CA LYS A 62 -7.59 18.51 -14.26
C LYS A 62 -8.09 19.95 -14.27
N GLU A 63 -9.20 20.18 -13.56
CA GLU A 63 -9.72 21.53 -13.37
C GLU A 63 -8.75 22.40 -12.57
N LYS A 64 -8.89 23.71 -12.75
CA LYS A 64 -8.10 24.68 -12.01
C LYS A 64 -8.40 24.52 -10.51
N CYS A 65 -7.34 24.36 -9.73
CA CYS A 65 -7.29 24.23 -8.26
C CYS A 65 -7.56 22.80 -7.79
N TRP A 66 -7.72 21.86 -8.71
CA TRP A 66 -7.84 20.46 -8.37
C TRP A 66 -6.63 19.96 -7.57
N LEU A 67 -5.41 20.43 -7.87
CA LEU A 67 -4.22 20.00 -7.14
C LEU A 67 -4.15 20.58 -5.71
N ASP A 68 -4.92 21.64 -5.43
CA ASP A 68 -4.96 22.35 -4.16
C ASP A 68 -6.04 21.80 -3.20
N THR A 69 -6.98 21.02 -3.73
CA THR A 69 -8.07 20.39 -2.97
C THR A 69 -7.61 19.08 -2.33
N ASP A 70 -7.93 18.87 -1.05
CA ASP A 70 -7.70 17.58 -0.39
C ASP A 70 -8.84 16.61 -0.78
N HIS A 71 -8.52 15.65 -1.66
CA HIS A 71 -9.50 14.66 -2.15
C HIS A 71 -9.68 13.48 -1.19
N ASP A 72 -9.05 13.51 -0.01
CA ASP A 72 -9.20 12.45 0.99
C ASP A 72 -10.63 12.27 1.51
N LEU A 73 -11.48 13.30 1.37
CA LEU A 73 -12.89 13.22 1.73
C LEU A 73 -13.73 12.56 0.61
N ASP A 74 -13.34 12.66 -0.66
CA ASP A 74 -14.04 12.02 -1.79
C ASP A 74 -13.75 10.51 -1.87
N ILE A 75 -12.63 10.06 -1.29
CA ILE A 75 -12.30 8.63 -1.15
C ILE A 75 -13.25 7.92 -0.17
N THR A 76 -14.03 8.65 0.63
CA THR A 76 -14.84 8.06 1.71
C THR A 76 -16.21 7.51 1.28
N GLN A 77 -16.62 7.61 0.01
CA GLN A 77 -18.01 7.24 -0.35
C GLN A 77 -18.26 6.49 -1.67
N ALA A 78 -17.26 6.14 -2.48
CA ALA A 78 -17.55 5.68 -3.85
C ALA A 78 -16.83 4.44 -4.40
N ASP A 79 -15.98 3.71 -3.66
CA ASP A 79 -15.42 2.47 -4.23
C ASP A 79 -15.61 1.27 -3.30
N ILE A 80 -16.50 0.37 -3.73
CA ILE A 80 -16.51 -1.03 -3.34
C ILE A 80 -15.09 -1.55 -3.52
N PHE A 81 -14.42 -1.89 -2.43
CA PHE A 81 -13.06 -2.37 -2.47
C PHE A 81 -12.98 -3.72 -3.21
N ILE A 82 -12.52 -3.68 -4.47
CA ILE A 82 -12.09 -4.84 -5.24
C ILE A 82 -10.57 -4.79 -5.24
N PRO A 83 -9.86 -5.76 -4.65
CA PRO A 83 -8.41 -5.72 -4.61
C PRO A 83 -7.85 -6.00 -6.02
N SER A 84 -7.51 -4.95 -6.76
CA SER A 84 -6.99 -5.10 -8.12
C SER A 84 -5.54 -5.64 -8.08
N THR A 85 -5.36 -6.91 -8.45
CA THR A 85 -4.09 -7.35 -9.05
C THR A 85 -4.09 -6.95 -10.52
N GLU A 86 -2.92 -6.91 -11.18
CA GLU A 86 -2.75 -6.45 -12.57
C GLU A 86 -3.68 -7.13 -13.60
N ASP A 87 -4.30 -8.27 -13.24
CA ASP A 87 -5.26 -9.04 -14.07
C ASP A 87 -6.75 -8.89 -13.66
N GLY A 88 -7.09 -7.99 -12.73
CA GLY A 88 -8.47 -7.63 -12.41
C GLY A 88 -9.24 -8.56 -11.45
N GLU A 89 -8.71 -9.71 -11.05
CA GLU A 89 -9.34 -10.59 -10.05
C GLU A 89 -8.44 -10.82 -8.83
N TRP A 90 -8.94 -10.48 -7.64
CA TRP A 90 -8.28 -10.82 -6.40
C TRP A 90 -8.49 -12.29 -6.08
N THR A 91 -7.40 -12.97 -5.79
CA THR A 91 -7.43 -14.32 -5.22
C THR A 91 -6.54 -14.37 -4.00
N VAL A 92 -6.88 -15.25 -3.07
CA VAL A 92 -6.12 -15.47 -1.82
C VAL A 92 -4.67 -15.88 -2.16
N GLU A 93 -4.50 -16.67 -3.21
CA GLU A 93 -3.22 -17.16 -3.70
C GLU A 93 -2.37 -16.01 -4.26
N LYS A 94 -2.94 -15.13 -5.09
CA LYS A 94 -2.23 -13.94 -5.59
C LYS A 94 -1.87 -12.98 -4.45
N GLN A 95 -2.73 -12.85 -3.44
CA GLN A 95 -2.44 -12.05 -2.25
C GLN A 95 -1.26 -12.63 -1.45
N ALA A 96 -1.30 -13.92 -1.14
CA ALA A 96 -0.22 -14.60 -0.43
C ALA A 96 1.11 -14.52 -1.20
N ALA A 97 1.06 -14.66 -2.52
CA ALA A 97 2.21 -14.48 -3.40
C ALA A 97 2.76 -13.05 -3.35
N ALA A 98 1.89 -12.03 -3.46
CA ALA A 98 2.27 -10.63 -3.43
C ALA A 98 2.90 -10.24 -2.10
N THR A 99 2.29 -10.64 -0.98
CA THR A 99 2.80 -10.38 0.37
C THR A 99 4.15 -11.06 0.59
N LEU A 100 4.29 -12.33 0.18
CA LEU A 100 5.57 -13.05 0.29
C LEU A 100 6.68 -12.38 -0.53
N ASN A 101 6.38 -11.96 -1.76
CA ASN A 101 7.31 -11.22 -2.61
C ASN A 101 7.73 -9.88 -1.97
N ALA A 102 6.80 -9.16 -1.35
CA ALA A 102 7.10 -7.91 -0.66
C ALA A 102 8.04 -8.15 0.53
N TRP A 103 7.79 -9.16 1.36
CA TRP A 103 8.66 -9.51 2.48
C TRP A 103 10.05 -9.94 2.03
N MET A 104 10.17 -10.73 0.96
CA MET A 104 11.46 -11.12 0.38
C MET A 104 12.26 -9.92 -0.16
N ARG A 105 11.60 -8.90 -0.73
CA ARG A 105 12.26 -7.68 -1.20
C ARG A 105 12.76 -6.80 -0.05
N GLN A 106 12.02 -6.78 1.07
CA GLN A 106 12.35 -5.99 2.25
C GLN A 106 13.42 -6.65 3.13
N ASN A 107 13.54 -7.98 3.09
CA ASN A 107 14.47 -8.72 3.93
C ASN A 107 15.76 -9.12 3.17
N PRO A 108 16.92 -8.49 3.45
CA PRO A 108 18.17 -8.74 2.73
C PRO A 108 18.73 -10.15 2.94
N GLU A 109 18.36 -10.84 4.03
CA GLU A 109 18.85 -12.18 4.32
C GLU A 109 18.10 -13.27 3.54
N MET A 110 16.83 -13.02 3.20
CA MET A 110 15.89 -14.00 2.61
C MET A 110 15.42 -13.61 1.19
N THR A 111 16.33 -13.07 0.38
CA THR A 111 16.04 -12.61 -1.00
C THR A 111 15.82 -13.73 -2.02
N SER A 112 16.01 -15.00 -1.67
CA SER A 112 15.91 -16.12 -2.62
C SER A 112 14.98 -17.23 -2.12
N GLU A 113 14.27 -17.88 -3.04
CA GLU A 113 13.33 -18.97 -2.76
C GLU A 113 13.97 -20.10 -1.95
N LYS A 114 15.23 -20.44 -2.24
CA LYS A 114 15.97 -21.47 -1.51
C LYS A 114 16.17 -21.11 -0.04
N LYS A 115 16.46 -19.84 0.26
CA LYS A 115 16.64 -19.40 1.65
C LYS A 115 15.32 -19.37 2.41
N VAL A 116 14.25 -18.90 1.76
CA VAL A 116 12.89 -18.93 2.34
C VAL A 116 12.45 -20.36 2.62
N ALA A 117 12.68 -21.27 1.68
CA ALA A 117 12.37 -22.69 1.82
C ALA A 117 13.08 -23.31 3.04
N VAL A 118 14.38 -23.04 3.20
CA VAL A 118 15.16 -23.51 4.36
C VAL A 118 14.64 -22.91 5.66
N ALA A 119 14.38 -21.59 5.70
CA ALA A 119 13.92 -20.92 6.90
C ALA A 119 12.52 -21.36 7.34
N ALA A 120 11.62 -21.62 6.38
CA ALA A 120 10.26 -22.08 6.64
C ALA A 120 10.14 -23.61 6.78
N GLY A 121 11.21 -24.37 6.55
CA GLY A 121 11.18 -25.84 6.60
C GLY A 121 10.32 -26.50 5.52
N VAL A 122 10.20 -25.85 4.35
CA VAL A 122 9.38 -26.32 3.22
C VAL A 122 10.25 -26.57 1.98
N GLY A 123 9.75 -27.38 1.04
CA GLY A 123 10.48 -27.66 -0.20
C GLY A 123 10.60 -26.42 -1.11
N PRO A 124 11.76 -26.15 -1.75
CA PRO A 124 11.92 -25.00 -2.66
C PRO A 124 10.91 -24.96 -3.81
N ALA A 125 10.53 -26.12 -4.37
CA ALA A 125 9.52 -26.20 -5.41
C ALA A 125 8.11 -25.81 -4.92
N THR A 126 7.83 -25.93 -3.63
CA THR A 126 6.58 -25.47 -3.03
C THR A 126 6.58 -23.95 -2.89
N VAL A 127 7.70 -23.35 -2.48
CA VAL A 127 7.85 -21.89 -2.41
C VAL A 127 7.66 -21.25 -3.78
N ASN A 128 8.30 -21.80 -4.83
CA ASN A 128 8.16 -21.28 -6.20
C ASN A 128 6.70 -21.28 -6.69
N ARG A 129 5.98 -22.39 -6.48
CA ARG A 129 4.57 -22.50 -6.87
C ARG A 129 3.66 -21.52 -6.11
N ILE A 130 3.94 -21.28 -4.82
CA ILE A 130 3.22 -20.30 -4.01
C ILE A 130 3.50 -18.88 -4.51
N MET A 131 4.77 -18.53 -4.79
CA MET A 131 5.15 -17.21 -5.29
C MET A 131 4.56 -16.87 -6.66
N LYS A 132 4.25 -17.88 -7.47
CA LYS A 132 3.56 -17.74 -8.76
C LYS A 132 2.05 -17.84 -8.67
N ALA A 133 1.49 -18.01 -7.47
CA ALA A 133 0.06 -18.24 -7.25
C ALA A 133 -0.51 -19.45 -8.03
N GLU A 134 0.31 -20.48 -8.31
CA GLU A 134 -0.09 -21.69 -9.03
C GLU A 134 -0.80 -22.72 -8.15
N VAL A 135 -0.74 -22.54 -6.82
CA VAL A 135 -1.29 -23.49 -5.85
C VAL A 135 -1.97 -22.78 -4.69
N SER A 136 -3.13 -23.30 -4.29
CA SER A 136 -3.76 -22.96 -3.01
C SER A 136 -3.06 -23.74 -1.89
N THR A 137 -2.27 -23.03 -1.09
CA THR A 137 -1.45 -23.66 -0.04
C THR A 137 -2.25 -23.92 1.24
N THR A 138 -1.84 -24.91 2.01
CA THR A 138 -2.44 -25.17 3.33
C THR A 138 -2.04 -24.09 4.34
N ILE A 139 -2.92 -23.81 5.30
CA ILE A 139 -2.65 -22.83 6.38
C ILE A 139 -1.40 -23.14 7.21
N GLY A 140 -1.03 -24.42 7.35
CA GLY A 140 0.19 -24.83 8.07
C GLY A 140 1.46 -24.43 7.34
N VAL A 141 1.48 -24.60 6.01
CA VAL A 141 2.59 -24.14 5.16
C VAL A 141 2.64 -22.61 5.11
N LEU A 142 1.48 -21.96 5.03
CA LEU A 142 1.36 -20.49 5.07
C LEU A 142 1.90 -19.91 6.39
N SER A 143 1.56 -20.54 7.52
CA SER A 143 2.08 -20.16 8.84
C SER A 143 3.59 -20.37 8.96
N SER A 144 4.11 -21.47 8.43
CA SER A 144 5.55 -21.74 8.45
C SER A 144 6.35 -20.71 7.63
N LEU A 145 5.81 -20.30 6.48
CA LEU A 145 6.36 -19.23 5.66
C LEU A 145 6.31 -17.88 6.39
N ALA A 146 5.15 -17.49 6.93
CA ALA A 146 5.02 -16.21 7.63
C ALA A 146 5.97 -16.09 8.82
N ARG A 147 6.07 -17.16 9.63
CA ARG A 147 6.96 -17.19 10.80
C ARG A 147 8.43 -17.10 10.45
N ALA A 148 8.84 -17.59 9.28
CA ALA A 148 10.21 -17.40 8.80
C ALA A 148 10.59 -15.92 8.68
N PHE A 149 9.62 -15.05 8.39
CA PHE A 149 9.78 -13.59 8.34
C PHE A 149 9.39 -12.87 9.64
N GLY A 150 8.98 -13.60 10.68
CA GLY A 150 8.50 -13.02 11.94
C GLY A 150 7.08 -12.45 11.89
N HIS A 151 6.28 -12.91 10.93
CA HIS A 151 4.87 -12.54 10.74
C HIS A 151 3.94 -13.73 10.99
N GLU A 152 2.64 -13.47 11.02
CA GLU A 152 1.60 -14.50 11.14
C GLU A 152 0.90 -14.81 9.81
N ALA A 153 0.31 -16.00 9.71
CA ALA A 153 -0.27 -16.52 8.47
C ALA A 153 -1.39 -15.62 7.89
N TYR A 154 -2.19 -15.02 8.77
CA TYR A 154 -3.32 -14.19 8.35
C TYR A 154 -2.85 -12.94 7.61
N GLU A 155 -1.68 -12.39 7.94
CA GLU A 155 -1.10 -11.20 7.28
C GLU A 155 -0.82 -11.46 5.79
N MET A 156 -0.55 -12.71 5.42
CA MET A 156 -0.30 -13.08 4.02
C MET A 156 -1.54 -12.98 3.14
N ILE A 157 -2.73 -13.08 3.71
CA ILE A 157 -4.00 -13.19 2.96
C ILE A 157 -4.93 -11.98 3.17
N ILE A 158 -4.45 -10.95 3.88
CA ILE A 158 -5.18 -9.68 4.00
C ILE A 158 -5.16 -8.97 2.64
N PRO A 159 -6.32 -8.61 2.07
CA PRO A 159 -6.35 -7.77 0.88
C PRO A 159 -5.76 -6.38 1.13
N VAL A 160 -4.96 -5.89 0.18
CA VAL A 160 -4.38 -4.53 0.24
C VAL A 160 -5.48 -3.48 0.14
N GLY A 161 -5.79 -2.75 1.23
CA GLY A 161 -6.84 -1.72 1.24
C GLY A 161 -8.20 -2.21 1.75
N ALA A 162 -8.26 -3.38 2.39
CA ALA A 162 -9.48 -3.90 2.99
C ALA A 162 -10.09 -2.88 3.98
N PRO A 163 -11.38 -2.48 3.81
CA PRO A 163 -11.99 -1.41 4.60
C PRO A 163 -12.14 -1.77 6.10
N GLY A 164 -12.14 -3.06 6.43
CA GLY A 164 -12.18 -3.55 7.80
C GLY A 164 -10.80 -3.74 8.46
N VAL A 165 -9.71 -3.43 7.75
CA VAL A 165 -8.35 -3.61 8.25
C VAL A 165 -7.71 -2.24 8.46
N ILE A 166 -7.17 -2.04 9.66
CA ILE A 166 -6.38 -0.86 9.99
C ILE A 166 -4.93 -1.19 9.62
N ASP A 167 -4.27 -0.28 8.89
CA ASP A 167 -2.84 -0.40 8.60
C ASP A 167 -2.01 -0.01 9.83
N TYR A 168 -1.28 -0.97 10.40
CA TYR A 168 -0.35 -0.76 11.51
C TYR A 168 0.70 -1.88 11.57
N ASP A 169 1.80 -1.63 12.27
CA ASP A 169 2.82 -2.65 12.54
C ASP A 169 2.34 -3.62 13.63
N HIS A 170 1.98 -4.83 13.21
CA HIS A 170 1.47 -5.89 14.09
C HIS A 170 2.48 -6.32 15.15
N ARG A 171 3.78 -6.29 14.86
CA ARG A 171 4.84 -6.65 15.81
C ARG A 171 4.97 -5.59 16.90
N MET A 172 4.90 -4.32 16.54
CA MET A 172 4.91 -3.21 17.50
C MET A 172 3.67 -3.25 18.39
N TYR A 173 2.49 -3.48 17.81
CA TYR A 173 1.25 -3.64 18.58
C TYR A 173 1.31 -4.85 19.52
N ALA A 174 1.83 -5.99 19.05
CA ALA A 174 1.98 -7.18 19.87
C ALA A 174 2.86 -6.94 21.11
N ALA A 175 3.92 -6.13 20.97
CA ALA A 175 4.85 -5.77 22.03
C ALA A 175 4.28 -4.78 23.08
N LEU A 176 3.12 -4.16 22.83
CA LEU A 176 2.51 -3.22 23.78
C LEU A 176 2.03 -3.91 25.07
N PRO A 177 2.13 -3.24 26.24
CA PRO A 177 1.47 -3.66 27.46
C PRO A 177 -0.05 -3.78 27.28
N GLN A 178 -0.69 -4.65 28.06
CA GLN A 178 -2.13 -4.85 27.97
C GLN A 178 -2.94 -3.57 28.26
N GLU A 179 -2.43 -2.70 29.14
CA GLU A 179 -3.07 -1.42 29.44
C GLU A 179 -3.15 -0.50 28.20
N GLU A 180 -2.07 -0.41 27.42
CA GLU A 180 -2.04 0.39 26.19
C GLU A 180 -2.94 -0.21 25.11
N LYS A 181 -2.98 -1.55 25.00
CA LYS A 181 -3.93 -2.24 24.11
C LYS A 181 -5.37 -1.89 24.47
N ASN A 182 -5.71 -1.87 25.76
CA ASN A 182 -7.06 -1.52 26.22
C ASN A 182 -7.44 -0.07 25.90
N LYS A 183 -6.49 0.88 25.95
CA LYS A 183 -6.72 2.28 25.56
C LYS A 183 -7.06 2.37 24.07
N ILE A 184 -6.31 1.69 23.22
CA ILE A 184 -6.55 1.63 21.77
C ILE A 184 -7.92 1.01 21.48
N THR A 185 -8.24 -0.14 22.08
CA THR A 185 -9.54 -0.81 21.89
C THR A 185 -10.71 0.05 22.37
N SER A 186 -10.58 0.70 23.53
CA SER A 186 -11.63 1.60 24.05
C SER A 186 -11.89 2.77 23.12
N PHE A 187 -10.84 3.36 22.56
CA PHE A 187 -10.96 4.47 21.63
C PHE A 187 -11.64 4.06 20.32
N ILE A 188 -11.25 2.92 19.74
CA ILE A 188 -11.87 2.38 18.52
C ILE A 188 -13.37 2.16 18.73
N ASN A 189 -13.76 1.51 19.84
CA ASN A 189 -15.17 1.26 20.16
C ASN A 189 -15.96 2.56 20.36
N PHE A 190 -15.35 3.55 21.01
CA PHE A 190 -15.95 4.87 21.18
C PHE A 190 -16.20 5.58 19.83
N VAL A 191 -15.24 5.51 18.91
CA VAL A 191 -15.39 6.06 17.55
C VAL A 191 -16.50 5.33 16.79
N PHE A 192 -16.59 4.00 16.89
CA PHE A 192 -17.68 3.24 16.29
C PHE A 192 -19.05 3.64 16.83
N GLU A 193 -19.18 3.82 18.14
CA GLU A 193 -20.45 4.19 18.77
C GLU A 193 -20.90 5.61 18.39
N GLN A 194 -19.97 6.56 18.29
CA GLN A 194 -20.29 7.92 17.80
C GLN A 194 -20.82 7.94 16.36
N ASN A 195 -20.31 7.05 15.51
CA ASN A 195 -20.68 7.01 14.09
C ASN A 195 -21.85 6.06 13.79
N LYS A 196 -22.31 5.26 14.78
CA LYS A 196 -23.50 4.41 14.68
C LYS A 196 -24.82 5.18 14.72
N SER A 197 -24.82 6.39 15.30
CA SER A 197 -26.04 7.20 15.53
C SER A 197 -26.36 8.20 14.41
N LYS A 198 -25.89 7.95 13.19
CA LYS A 198 -26.26 8.68 11.96
C LYS A 198 -26.89 7.72 10.96
#